data_AF-A0ABD3D5C6-F1
#
_entry.id   AF-A0ABD3D5C6-F1
#
_cell.length_a   1.000
_cell.length_b   1.000
_cell.length_c   1.000
_cell.angle_alpha   90.00
_cell.angle_beta   90.00
_cell.angle_gamma   90.00
#
_symmetry.space_group_name_H-M   'P 1'
#
loop_
_entity.id
_entity.type
_entity.pdbx_description
1 polymer ?
#
loop_
_entity_poly.entity_id
_entity_poly.type
_entity_poly.pdbx_seq_one_letter_code
_entity_poly.pdbx_strand_id
1 'polypeptide(L)'
;MGNTPKMEKVKGEILAIVRKKMSEAPRTLSNQTKAKIRASLTSLWGTRLKWKRSREKFLQLWAGSIATAAKKGGIDEQELDWDSYDKLKQEIALLQTEWTAEKAKIHKKKSAVNQVSSQHQRPWEKLDLEFANGLRQENSLADQIRFAKNRRSEQMLDQL
;
A
#
# COMPACT_ATOMS: atom_id res chain seq x y z
N MET A 1 -2.71 -88.63 4.57
CA MET A 1 -2.47 -87.86 3.34
C MET A 1 -3.81 -87.69 2.61
N GLY A 2 -4.43 -86.51 2.66
CA GLY A 2 -4.63 -85.73 1.43
C GLY A 2 -6.03 -85.12 1.38
N ASN A 3 -6.41 -84.31 2.38
CA ASN A 3 -7.69 -83.57 2.38
C ASN A 3 -7.56 -82.16 1.76
N THR A 4 -6.37 -81.84 1.24
CA THR A 4 -6.00 -80.59 0.58
C THR A 4 -6.82 -80.25 -0.67
N PRO A 5 -7.22 -81.19 -1.56
CA PRO A 5 -7.94 -80.79 -2.77
C PRO A 5 -9.38 -80.34 -2.51
N LYS A 6 -10.03 -80.83 -1.44
CA LYS A 6 -11.37 -80.36 -1.05
C LYS A 6 -11.33 -78.94 -0.49
N MET A 7 -10.31 -78.63 0.33
CA MET A 7 -10.13 -77.29 0.90
C MET A 7 -9.79 -76.24 -0.16
N GLU A 8 -8.96 -76.58 -1.15
CA GLU A 8 -8.64 -75.67 -2.26
C GLU A 8 -9.87 -75.39 -3.15
N LYS A 9 -10.73 -76.39 -3.35
CA LYS A 9 -11.99 -76.19 -4.07
C LYS A 9 -12.92 -75.21 -3.33
N VAL A 10 -13.08 -75.39 -2.02
CA VAL A 10 -13.89 -74.50 -1.18
C VAL A 10 -13.32 -73.07 -1.17
N LYS A 11 -11.99 -72.91 -1.10
CA LYS A 11 -11.35 -71.59 -1.22
C LYS A 11 -11.61 -70.95 -2.58
N GLY A 12 -11.52 -71.71 -3.67
CA GLY A 12 -11.84 -71.25 -5.01
C GLY A 12 -13.28 -70.76 -5.14
N GLU A 13 -14.24 -71.49 -4.56
CA GLU A 13 -15.66 -71.12 -4.53
C GLU A 13 -15.89 -69.84 -3.71
N ILE A 14 -15.28 -69.73 -2.52
CA ILE A 14 -15.36 -68.52 -1.68
C ILE A 14 -14.76 -67.31 -2.41
N LEU A 15 -13.60 -67.47 -3.05
CA LEU A 15 -12.95 -66.41 -3.81
C LEU A 15 -13.81 -65.97 -5.01
N ALA A 16 -14.50 -66.90 -5.68
CA ALA A 16 -15.41 -66.58 -6.76
C ALA A 16 -16.64 -65.79 -6.26
N ILE A 17 -17.20 -66.16 -5.11
CA ILE A 17 -18.33 -65.43 -4.49
C ILE A 17 -17.91 -64.02 -4.08
N VAL A 18 -16.75 -63.88 -3.42
CA VAL A 18 -16.23 -62.58 -3.01
C VAL A 18 -15.96 -61.73 -4.25
N ARG A 19 -15.30 -62.27 -5.27
CA ARG A 19 -15.03 -61.55 -6.52
C ARG A 19 -16.32 -61.11 -7.22
N LYS A 20 -17.33 -61.97 -7.28
CA LYS A 20 -18.66 -61.63 -7.82
C LYS A 20 -19.29 -60.48 -7.06
N LYS A 21 -19.26 -60.52 -5.73
CA LYS A 21 -19.79 -59.47 -4.85
C LYS A 21 -19.00 -58.15 -4.92
N MET A 22 -17.70 -58.23 -5.16
CA MET A 22 -16.84 -57.07 -5.38
C MET A 22 -17.01 -56.48 -6.79
N SER A 23 -17.41 -57.30 -7.77
CA SER A 23 -17.72 -56.86 -9.15
C SER A 23 -19.14 -56.29 -9.29
N GLU A 24 -20.04 -56.61 -8.36
CA GLU A 24 -21.32 -55.90 -8.22
C GLU A 24 -21.01 -54.47 -7.78
N ALA A 25 -21.11 -53.52 -8.72
CA ALA A 25 -20.91 -52.11 -8.46
C ALA A 25 -21.69 -51.67 -7.20
N PRO A 26 -21.15 -50.75 -6.36
CA PRO A 26 -21.82 -50.30 -5.15
C PRO A 26 -23.26 -49.93 -5.51
N ARG A 27 -24.22 -50.58 -4.83
CA ARG A 27 -25.66 -50.49 -5.13
C ARG A 27 -26.01 -49.04 -5.41
N THR A 28 -26.27 -48.73 -6.68
CA THR A 28 -26.45 -47.35 -7.10
C THR A 28 -27.66 -46.80 -6.36
N LEU A 29 -27.42 -45.78 -5.53
CA LEU A 29 -28.46 -45.22 -4.70
C LEU A 29 -29.59 -44.72 -5.62
N SER A 30 -30.84 -45.08 -5.32
CA SER A 30 -32.00 -44.61 -6.08
C SER A 30 -31.99 -43.10 -6.19
N ASN A 31 -32.43 -42.58 -7.34
CA ASN A 31 -32.54 -41.14 -7.57
C ASN A 31 -33.37 -40.45 -6.48
N GLN A 32 -34.39 -41.14 -5.94
CA GLN A 32 -35.20 -40.62 -4.83
C GLN A 32 -34.37 -40.42 -3.55
N THR A 33 -33.55 -41.39 -3.18
CA THR A 33 -32.70 -41.28 -1.98
C THR A 33 -31.59 -40.25 -2.21
N LYS A 34 -31.01 -40.18 -3.41
CA LYS A 34 -30.05 -39.13 -3.78
C LYS A 34 -30.66 -37.74 -3.64
N ALA A 35 -31.90 -37.57 -4.10
CA ALA A 35 -32.62 -36.30 -3.98
C ALA A 35 -32.88 -35.93 -2.51
N LYS A 36 -33.30 -36.90 -1.67
CA LYS A 36 -33.49 -36.68 -0.23
C LYS A 36 -32.21 -36.26 0.48
N ILE A 37 -31.08 -36.92 0.19
CA ILE A 37 -29.76 -36.56 0.76
C ILE A 37 -29.34 -35.16 0.32
N ARG A 38 -29.52 -34.82 -0.97
CA ARG A 38 -29.21 -33.47 -1.46
C ARG A 38 -30.07 -32.42 -0.75
N ALA A 39 -31.38 -32.65 -0.67
CA ALA A 39 -32.30 -31.72 -0.03
C ALA A 39 -31.97 -31.50 1.46
N SER A 40 -31.64 -32.56 2.19
CA SER A 40 -31.25 -32.44 3.60
C SER A 40 -29.94 -31.67 3.78
N LEU A 41 -28.92 -31.97 2.98
CA LEU A 41 -27.66 -31.23 3.00
C LEU A 41 -27.87 -29.75 2.65
N THR A 42 -28.60 -29.44 1.58
CA THR A 42 -28.90 -28.06 1.18
C THR A 42 -29.61 -27.30 2.29
N SER A 43 -30.57 -27.92 2.96
CA SER A 43 -31.29 -27.30 4.09
C SER A 43 -30.37 -27.04 5.29
N LEU A 44 -29.53 -28.01 5.67
CA LEU A 44 -28.58 -27.87 6.78
C LEU A 44 -27.56 -26.76 6.52
N TRP A 45 -26.94 -26.74 5.33
CA TRP A 45 -26.00 -25.70 4.95
C TRP A 45 -26.65 -24.32 4.83
N GLY A 46 -27.88 -24.25 4.32
CA GLY A 46 -28.67 -23.02 4.28
C GLY A 46 -28.94 -22.46 5.68
N THR A 47 -29.34 -23.31 6.62
CA THR A 47 -29.58 -22.93 8.02
C THR A 47 -28.30 -22.46 8.70
N ARG A 48 -27.20 -23.20 8.53
CA ARG A 48 -25.88 -22.82 9.06
C ARG A 48 -25.41 -21.48 8.51
N LEU A 49 -25.62 -21.22 7.23
CA LEU A 49 -25.25 -19.96 6.59
C LEU A 49 -26.07 -18.77 7.15
N LYS A 50 -27.38 -18.95 7.36
CA LYS A 50 -28.24 -17.92 7.98
C LYS A 50 -27.74 -17.58 9.39
N TRP A 51 -27.39 -18.58 10.19
CA TRP A 51 -26.87 -18.37 11.54
C TRP A 51 -25.53 -17.61 11.52
N LYS A 52 -24.60 -18.03 10.65
CA LYS A 52 -23.32 -17.32 10.46
C LYS A 52 -23.55 -15.85 10.10
N ARG A 53 -24.41 -15.57 9.11
CA ARG A 53 -24.71 -14.20 8.67
C ARG A 53 -25.36 -13.36 9.77
N SER A 54 -26.27 -13.95 10.55
CA SER A 54 -26.94 -13.24 11.64
C SER A 54 -25.98 -12.93 12.78
N ARG A 55 -25.11 -13.88 13.12
CA ARG A 55 -24.03 -13.68 14.11
C ARG A 55 -23.05 -12.58 13.67
N GLU A 56 -22.65 -12.59 12.41
CA GLU A 56 -21.77 -11.55 11.86
C GLU A 56 -22.41 -10.16 11.99
N LYS A 57 -23.66 -10.03 11.54
CA LYS A 57 -24.42 -8.77 11.67
C LYS A 57 -24.54 -8.33 13.14
N PHE A 58 -24.81 -9.26 14.05
CA PHE A 58 -24.87 -8.97 15.47
C PHE A 58 -23.53 -8.45 16.00
N LEU A 59 -22.41 -9.11 15.66
CA LEU A 59 -21.08 -8.67 16.08
C LEU A 59 -20.71 -7.31 15.49
N GLN A 60 -21.08 -7.03 14.23
CA GLN A 60 -20.89 -5.71 13.61
C GLN A 60 -21.67 -4.62 14.34
N LEU A 61 -22.95 -4.87 14.66
CA LEU A 61 -23.77 -3.93 15.44
C LEU A 61 -23.24 -3.75 16.85
N TRP A 62 -22.81 -4.83 17.51
CA TRP A 62 -22.24 -4.78 18.85
C TRP A 62 -20.92 -3.99 18.87
N ALA A 63 -20.02 -4.24 17.91
CA ALA A 63 -18.80 -3.47 17.76
C ALA A 63 -19.09 -1.98 17.49
N GLY A 64 -20.08 -1.67 16.66
CA GLY A 64 -20.53 -0.30 16.44
C GLY A 64 -21.09 0.36 17.70
N SER A 65 -21.87 -0.38 18.50
CA SER A 65 -22.39 0.12 19.78
C SER A 65 -21.27 0.40 20.79
N ILE A 66 -20.24 -0.45 20.84
CA ILE A 66 -19.07 -0.23 21.69
C ILE A 66 -18.28 0.98 21.19
N ALA A 67 -18.02 1.06 19.89
CA ALA A 67 -17.27 2.18 19.29
C ALA A 67 -17.96 3.52 19.55
N THR A 68 -19.29 3.58 19.41
CA THR A 68 -20.07 4.79 19.69
C THR A 68 -20.09 5.14 21.18
N ALA A 69 -20.23 4.15 22.07
CA ALA A 69 -20.15 4.39 23.51
C ALA A 69 -18.74 4.88 23.92
N ALA A 70 -17.69 4.27 23.39
CA ALA A 70 -16.31 4.67 23.62
C ALA A 70 -16.00 6.05 23.03
N LYS A 71 -16.63 6.42 21.89
CA LYS A 71 -16.52 7.76 21.31
C LYS A 71 -17.14 8.81 22.22
N LYS A 72 -18.36 8.56 22.70
CA LYS A 72 -19.13 9.52 23.51
C LYS A 72 -18.54 9.73 24.90
N GLY A 73 -17.90 8.71 25.47
CA GLY A 73 -17.35 8.76 26.83
C GLY A 73 -18.43 8.64 27.91
N GLY A 74 -17.99 8.62 29.17
CA GLY A 74 -18.88 8.72 30.34
C GLY A 74 -19.60 10.08 30.46
N ILE A 75 -20.46 10.23 31.47
CA ILE A 75 -21.27 11.45 31.71
C ILE A 75 -20.39 12.71 31.84
N ASP A 76 -19.19 12.55 32.39
CA ASP A 76 -18.24 13.63 32.67
C ASP A 76 -17.01 13.61 31.74
N GLU A 77 -16.99 12.76 30.71
CA GLU A 77 -15.87 12.66 29.77
C GLU A 77 -16.15 13.37 28.45
N GLN A 78 -15.11 13.97 27.87
CA GLN A 78 -15.21 14.67 26.60
C GLN A 78 -15.28 13.68 25.43
N GLU A 79 -16.20 13.93 24.49
CA GLU A 79 -16.35 13.13 23.27
C GLU A 79 -15.03 13.10 22.48
N LEU A 80 -14.51 11.91 22.23
CA LEU A 80 -13.25 11.70 21.51
C LEU A 80 -13.50 11.55 20.02
N ASP A 81 -13.01 12.48 19.19
CA ASP A 81 -13.06 12.33 17.73
C ASP A 81 -11.83 11.59 17.21
N TRP A 82 -11.92 10.26 17.15
CA TRP A 82 -10.83 9.38 16.70
C TRP A 82 -10.31 9.69 15.29
N ASP A 83 -11.13 10.28 14.42
CA ASP A 83 -10.78 10.63 13.04
C ASP A 83 -10.09 12.01 12.93
N SER A 84 -9.90 12.73 14.04
CA SER A 84 -9.31 14.08 14.03
C SER A 84 -7.93 14.13 13.38
N TYR A 85 -7.11 13.10 13.60
CA TYR A 85 -5.78 13.01 12.98
C TYR A 85 -5.85 12.85 11.46
N ASP A 86 -6.75 12.00 10.95
CA ASP A 86 -6.89 11.78 9.52
C ASP A 86 -7.50 13.01 8.82
N LYS A 87 -8.44 13.71 9.47
CA LYS A 87 -8.98 14.99 9.00
C LYS A 87 -7.88 16.05 8.90
N LEU A 88 -7.07 16.21 9.95
CA LEU A 88 -5.92 17.11 9.94
C LEU A 88 -4.94 16.76 8.83
N LYS A 89 -4.67 15.47 8.61
CA LYS A 89 -3.77 15.01 7.54
C LYS A 89 -4.30 15.36 6.15
N GLN A 90 -5.61 15.22 5.92
CA GLN A 90 -6.25 15.64 4.67
C GLN A 90 -6.16 17.15 4.47
N GLU A 91 -6.41 17.93 5.52
CA GLU A 91 -6.34 19.39 5.46
C GLU A 91 -4.92 19.89 5.18
N ILE A 92 -3.91 19.30 5.81
CA ILE A 92 -2.49 19.59 5.51
C ILE A 92 -2.17 19.27 4.04
N ALA A 93 -2.65 18.15 3.52
CA ALA A 93 -2.43 17.80 2.12
C ALA A 93 -3.07 18.84 1.17
N LEU A 94 -4.28 19.30 1.47
CA LEU A 94 -4.95 20.36 0.69
C LEU A 94 -4.13 21.66 0.72
N LEU A 95 -3.72 22.12 1.90
CA LEU A 95 -2.90 23.33 2.04
C LEU A 95 -1.58 23.23 1.27
N GLN A 96 -0.94 22.06 1.25
CA GLN A 96 0.27 21.83 0.45
C GLN A 96 -0.01 21.95 -1.06
N THR A 97 -1.14 21.42 -1.54
CA THR A 97 -1.51 21.55 -2.96
C THR A 97 -1.82 23.00 -3.35
N GLU A 98 -2.51 23.76 -2.50
CA GLU A 98 -2.80 25.17 -2.75
C GLU A 98 -1.52 26.02 -2.75
N TRP A 99 -0.63 25.79 -1.77
CA TRP A 99 0.64 26.49 -1.68
C TRP A 99 1.55 26.24 -2.89
N THR A 100 1.62 24.99 -3.37
CA THR A 100 2.42 24.65 -4.55
C THR A 100 1.83 25.26 -5.82
N ALA A 101 0.50 25.28 -5.96
CA ALA A 101 -0.19 25.95 -7.06
C ALA A 101 0.07 27.46 -7.07
N GLU A 102 0.03 28.11 -5.90
CA GLU A 102 0.28 29.55 -5.81
C GLU A 102 1.75 29.89 -6.09
N LYS A 103 2.70 29.10 -5.56
CA LYS A 103 4.12 29.23 -5.95
C LYS A 103 4.30 29.09 -7.46
N ALA A 104 3.65 28.12 -8.10
CA ALA A 104 3.75 27.94 -9.54
C ALA A 104 3.21 29.15 -10.33
N LYS A 105 2.10 29.77 -9.88
CA LYS A 105 1.58 31.02 -10.47
C LYS A 105 2.56 32.18 -10.30
N ILE A 106 3.17 32.32 -9.12
CA ILE A 106 4.16 33.36 -8.84
C ILE A 106 5.40 33.18 -9.73
N HIS A 107 5.91 31.95 -9.86
CA HIS A 107 7.04 31.66 -10.74
C HIS A 107 6.72 31.95 -12.21
N LYS A 108 5.51 31.62 -12.68
CA LYS A 108 5.06 31.99 -14.03
C LYS A 108 4.99 33.50 -14.24
N LYS A 109 4.42 34.25 -13.28
CA LYS A 109 4.38 35.72 -13.32
C LYS A 109 5.77 36.34 -13.30
N LYS A 110 6.68 35.86 -12.44
CA LYS A 110 8.08 36.32 -12.38
C LYS A 110 8.84 36.04 -13.69
N SER A 111 8.62 34.86 -14.30
CA SER A 111 9.23 34.53 -15.59
C SER A 111 8.71 35.43 -16.72
N ALA A 112 7.41 35.75 -16.73
CA ALA A 112 6.82 36.68 -17.69
C ALA A 112 7.36 38.12 -17.51
N VAL A 113 7.47 38.59 -16.27
CA VAL A 113 8.06 39.91 -15.95
C VAL A 113 9.53 39.99 -16.34
N ASN A 114 10.32 38.92 -16.11
CA ASN A 114 11.72 38.88 -16.53
C ASN A 114 11.88 38.88 -18.07
N GLN A 115 10.99 38.23 -18.83
CA GLN A 115 11.01 38.32 -20.29
C GLN A 115 10.70 39.75 -20.79
N VAL A 116 9.71 40.42 -20.20
CA VAL A 116 9.36 41.81 -20.56
C VAL A 116 10.48 42.78 -20.15
N SER A 117 11.14 42.55 -19.02
CA SER A 117 12.27 43.36 -18.56
C SER A 117 13.53 43.15 -19.40
N SER A 118 13.84 41.92 -19.86
CA SER A 118 15.00 41.70 -20.74
C SER A 118 14.82 42.33 -22.13
N GLN A 119 13.57 42.51 -22.56
CA GLN A 119 13.24 43.16 -23.84
C GLN A 119 13.37 44.70 -23.77
N HIS A 120 13.34 45.26 -22.55
CA HIS A 120 13.46 46.70 -22.29
C HIS A 120 14.77 47.11 -21.60
N GLN A 121 15.81 46.26 -21.59
CA GLN A 121 17.12 46.67 -21.06
C GLN A 121 17.66 47.84 -21.87
N ARG A 122 17.76 49.01 -21.25
CA ARG A 122 18.42 50.15 -21.88
C ARG A 122 19.92 49.86 -21.93
N PRO A 123 20.62 50.19 -23.04
CA PRO A 123 22.05 49.92 -23.19
C PRO A 123 22.92 50.36 -22.00
N TRP A 124 22.52 51.43 -21.31
CA TRP A 124 23.21 51.99 -20.15
C TRP A 124 23.13 51.11 -18.89
N GLU A 125 22.07 50.30 -18.70
CA GLU A 125 21.95 49.39 -17.53
C GLU A 125 22.90 48.19 -17.64
N LYS A 126 23.32 47.80 -18.85
CA LYS A 126 24.35 46.77 -19.03
C LYS A 126 25.73 47.23 -18.59
N LEU A 127 26.05 48.51 -18.80
CA LEU A 127 27.35 49.08 -18.41
C LEU A 127 27.49 49.12 -16.88
N ASP A 128 26.40 49.42 -16.15
CA ASP A 128 26.41 49.42 -14.69
C ASP A 128 26.63 48.01 -14.09
N LEU A 129 26.07 46.97 -14.71
CA LEU A 129 26.31 45.57 -14.29
C LEU A 129 27.75 45.11 -14.52
N GLU A 130 28.34 45.46 -15.67
CA GLU A 130 29.74 45.16 -16.01
C GLU A 130 30.68 45.85 -15.00
N PHE A 131 30.44 47.12 -14.69
CA PHE A 131 31.21 47.89 -13.72
C PHE A 131 31.12 47.30 -12.30
N ALA A 132 29.92 46.92 -11.85
CA ALA A 132 29.71 46.31 -10.55
C ALA A 132 30.33 44.90 -10.42
N ASN A 133 30.42 44.15 -11.52
CA ASN A 133 31.07 42.83 -11.54
C ASN A 133 32.60 42.93 -11.58
N GLY A 134 33.16 43.91 -12.29
CA GLY A 134 34.59 44.21 -12.27
C GLY A 134 35.10 44.55 -10.85
N LEU A 135 34.37 45.43 -10.14
CA LEU A 135 34.72 45.79 -8.75
C LEU A 135 34.62 44.62 -7.75
N ARG A 136 33.77 43.61 -8.04
CA ARG A 136 33.67 42.39 -7.23
C ARG A 136 34.81 41.41 -7.47
N GLN A 137 35.31 41.31 -8.71
CA GLN A 137 36.43 40.44 -9.04
C GLN A 137 37.74 40.96 -8.43
N GLU A 138 38.00 42.27 -8.49
CA GLU A 138 39.27 42.83 -8.01
C GLU A 138 39.45 42.83 -6.49
N ASN A 139 38.38 42.59 -5.73
CA ASN A 139 38.41 42.53 -4.25
C ASN A 139 38.05 41.14 -3.70
N SER A 140 38.04 40.12 -4.55
CA SER A 140 37.67 38.76 -4.17
C SER A 140 38.76 38.12 -3.29
N LEU A 141 38.41 37.85 -2.03
CA LEU A 141 39.29 37.15 -1.07
C LEU A 141 39.82 35.82 -1.62
N ALA A 142 39.03 35.14 -2.47
CA ALA A 142 39.44 33.89 -3.10
C ALA A 142 40.65 34.07 -4.04
N ASP A 143 40.73 35.20 -4.73
CA ASP A 143 41.84 35.50 -5.65
C ASP A 143 43.09 35.96 -4.87
N GLN A 144 42.92 36.69 -3.77
CA GLN A 144 44.01 36.96 -2.82
C GLN A 144 44.60 35.67 -2.21
N ILE A 145 43.75 34.72 -1.82
CA ILE A 145 44.18 33.42 -1.29
C ILE A 145 44.96 32.63 -2.35
N ARG A 146 44.47 32.60 -3.59
CA ARG A 146 45.16 31.94 -4.71
C ARG A 146 46.54 32.55 -4.97
N PHE A 147 46.62 33.89 -4.99
CA PHE A 147 47.88 34.60 -5.22
C PHE A 147 48.89 34.37 -4.09
N ALA A 148 48.45 34.44 -2.82
CA ALA A 148 49.30 34.16 -1.66
C ALA A 148 49.80 32.71 -1.64
N LYS A 149 48.96 31.76 -2.05
CA LYS A 149 49.33 30.34 -2.13
C LYS A 149 50.38 30.07 -3.20
N ASN A 150 50.23 30.67 -4.39
CA ASN A 150 51.19 30.51 -5.49
C ASN A 150 52.55 31.14 -5.17
N ARG A 151 52.57 32.30 -4.51
CA ARG A 151 53.81 32.93 -4.03
C ARG A 151 54.57 32.04 -3.04
N ARG A 152 53.85 31.31 -2.19
CA ARG A 152 54.45 30.38 -1.21
C ARG A 152 55.01 29.13 -1.89
N SER A 153 54.36 28.61 -2.93
CA SER A 153 54.91 27.49 -3.71
C SER A 153 56.15 27.88 -4.51
N GLU A 154 56.21 29.11 -5.04
CA GLU A 154 57.41 29.63 -5.72
C GLU A 154 58.58 29.79 -4.74
N GLN A 155 58.33 30.32 -3.54
CA GLN A 155 59.34 30.43 -2.48
C GLN A 155 59.89 29.08 -1.98
N MET A 156 59.10 28.01 -2.06
CA MET A 156 59.52 26.65 -1.68
C MET A 156 60.32 25.95 -2.79
N LEU A 157 60.14 26.35 -4.05
CA LEU A 157 60.90 25.83 -5.20
C LEU A 157 62.29 26.48 -5.30
N ASP A 158 62.48 27.67 -4.74
CA ASP A 158 63.75 28.42 -4.72
C ASP A 158 64.71 27.97 -3.58
N GLN A 159 64.34 26.98 -2.77
CA GLN A 159 65.14 26.45 -1.64
C GLN A 159 65.59 24.99 -1.80
N LEU A 160 65.44 24.40 -2.99
CA LEU A 160 66.01 23.09 -3.37
C LEU A 160 67.08 23.27 -4.44
#